data_AF-A0A498H3U1-F1
#
_entry.id   AF-A0A498H3U1-F1
#
_cell.length_a   1.000
_cell.length_b   1.000
_cell.length_c   1.000
_cell.angle_alpha   90.00
_cell.angle_beta   90.00
_cell.angle_gamma   90.00
#
_symmetry.space_group_name_H-M   'P 1'
#
loop_
_entity.id
_entity.type
_entity.pdbx_description
1 polymer ?
#
loop_
_entity_poly.entity_id
_entity_poly.type
_entity_poly.pdbx_seq_one_letter_code
_entity_poly.pdbx_strand_id
1 'polypeptide(L)'
;MECIPIGVVRSPYRERGDAPRQGRLVDTTAEIHIFEEFAPGLQNVEGSSHLIVLYWLDRAERGLLFATPPGESAQKGVFSTRSPARPNPIGLGIVDLISRSGAVLAVRGLDALDGTPVLDIKPYSPEIDCIPAATGGWRIKREER
;
A
#
# COMPACT_ATOMS: atom_id res chain seq x y z
N MET A 1 5.70 20.38 5.81
CA MET A 1 4.99 19.21 6.37
C MET A 1 5.99 18.10 6.48
N GLU A 2 6.08 17.50 7.65
CA GLU A 2 6.99 16.39 7.96
C GLU A 2 6.14 15.17 8.33
N CYS A 3 6.51 13.99 7.84
CA CYS A 3 5.84 12.75 8.17
C CYS A 3 6.75 11.95 9.10
N ILE A 4 6.20 11.47 10.21
CA ILE A 4 6.93 10.65 11.18
C ILE A 4 6.68 9.17 10.81
N PRO A 5 7.71 8.37 10.53
CA PRO A 5 7.54 6.95 10.31
C PRO A 5 7.17 6.27 11.63
N ILE A 6 6.10 5.47 11.61
CA ILE A 6 5.59 4.74 12.80
C ILE A 6 6.08 3.30 12.88
N GLY A 7 6.75 2.82 11.83
CA GLY A 7 7.25 1.47 11.73
C GLY A 7 7.93 1.19 10.40
N VAL A 8 8.19 -0.08 10.15
CA VAL A 8 8.88 -0.56 8.96
C VAL A 8 8.26 -1.85 8.43
N VAL A 9 8.23 -2.00 7.12
CA VAL A 9 7.81 -3.23 6.46
C VAL A 9 8.97 -4.23 6.45
N ARG A 10 8.67 -5.50 6.75
CA ARG A 10 9.51 -6.66 6.45
C ARG A 10 8.83 -7.52 5.40
N SER A 11 9.43 -7.65 4.23
CA SER A 11 8.83 -8.38 3.10
C SER A 11 9.88 -9.16 2.33
N PRO A 12 9.48 -10.14 1.49
CA PRO A 12 10.43 -10.84 0.63
C PRO A 12 10.93 -10.00 -0.55
N TYR A 13 10.38 -8.80 -0.76
CA TYR A 13 10.70 -7.96 -1.92
C TYR A 13 11.87 -7.03 -1.58
N ARG A 14 13.05 -7.25 -2.16
CA ARG A 14 14.25 -6.49 -1.77
C ARG A 14 14.52 -5.35 -2.74
N GLU A 15 14.31 -5.60 -4.03
CA GLU A 15 14.68 -4.70 -5.10
C GLU A 15 13.50 -4.36 -6.02
N ARG A 16 13.70 -3.36 -6.87
CA ARG A 16 12.70 -2.97 -7.86
C ARG A 16 12.50 -4.12 -8.84
N GLY A 17 11.28 -4.62 -8.92
CA GLY A 17 10.92 -5.77 -9.77
C GLY A 17 10.52 -7.00 -8.96
N ASP A 18 10.96 -7.11 -7.70
CA ASP A 18 10.54 -8.21 -6.82
C ASP A 18 9.09 -8.05 -6.37
N ALA A 19 8.72 -6.82 -6.01
CA ALA A 19 7.38 -6.51 -5.55
C ALA A 19 6.36 -6.67 -6.69
N PRO A 20 5.17 -7.24 -6.41
CA PRO A 20 4.11 -7.34 -7.39
C PRO A 20 3.64 -5.95 -7.79
N ARG A 21 3.00 -5.85 -8.96
CA ARG A 21 2.44 -4.57 -9.43
C ARG A 21 1.40 -4.00 -8.45
N GLN A 22 0.62 -4.87 -7.81
CA GLN A 22 -0.36 -4.53 -6.78
C GLN A 22 -0.41 -5.69 -5.79
N GLY A 23 -0.26 -5.42 -4.50
CA GLY A 23 -0.14 -6.46 -3.47
C GLY A 23 -1.35 -7.38 -3.40
N ARG A 24 -2.57 -6.85 -3.57
CA ARG A 24 -3.82 -7.62 -3.61
C ARG A 24 -3.91 -8.68 -4.72
N LEU A 25 -3.02 -8.66 -5.70
CA LEU A 25 -3.00 -9.65 -6.79
C LEU A 25 -2.19 -10.92 -6.45
N VAL A 26 -1.56 -10.96 -5.28
CA VAL A 26 -0.75 -12.10 -4.83
C VAL A 26 -1.02 -12.41 -3.37
N ASP A 27 -0.72 -13.65 -2.96
CA ASP A 27 -0.94 -14.13 -1.59
C ASP A 27 0.31 -14.06 -0.70
N THR A 28 1.32 -13.29 -1.11
CA THR A 28 2.55 -13.14 -0.33
C THR A 28 2.28 -12.48 1.03
N THR A 29 2.83 -13.09 2.08
CA THR A 29 2.82 -12.55 3.44
C THR A 29 3.99 -11.59 3.65
N ALA A 30 3.74 -10.51 4.37
CA ALA A 30 4.73 -9.57 4.89
C ALA A 30 4.44 -9.28 6.36
N GLU A 31 5.37 -8.61 7.04
CA GLU A 31 5.18 -8.13 8.40
C GLU A 31 5.30 -6.60 8.43
N ILE A 32 4.52 -5.99 9.31
CA ILE A 32 4.65 -4.58 9.66
C ILE A 32 5.12 -4.51 11.10
N HIS A 33 6.32 -3.97 11.30
CA HIS A 33 6.96 -3.81 12.59
C HIS A 33 6.73 -2.37 13.04
N ILE A 34 5.80 -2.15 13.96
CA ILE A 34 5.53 -0.83 14.56
C ILE A 34 6.62 -0.55 15.60
N PHE A 35 7.13 0.68 15.62
CA PHE A 35 8.11 1.08 16.63
C PHE A 35 7.46 1.13 18.02
N GLU A 36 8.24 0.83 19.05
CA GLU A 36 7.73 0.61 20.42
C GLU A 36 6.94 1.81 20.95
N GLU A 37 7.38 3.03 20.64
CA GLU A 37 6.70 4.27 21.04
C GLU A 37 5.29 4.43 20.44
N PHE A 38 5.00 3.75 19.33
CA PHE A 38 3.70 3.78 18.65
C PHE A 38 2.88 2.49 18.87
N ALA A 39 3.48 1.45 19.45
CA ALA A 39 2.82 0.15 19.69
C ALA A 39 1.51 0.25 20.49
N PRO A 40 1.34 1.16 21.49
CA PRO A 40 0.05 1.35 22.16
C PRO A 40 -1.10 1.72 21.22
N GLY A 41 -0.80 2.35 20.07
CA GLY A 41 -1.79 2.68 19.03
C GLY A 41 -2.42 1.47 18.33
N LEU A 42 -1.86 0.27 18.52
CA LEU A 42 -2.42 -0.98 17.98
C LEU A 42 -3.53 -1.59 18.84
N GLN A 43 -3.93 -0.95 19.94
CA GLN A 43 -5.02 -1.48 20.77
C GLN A 43 -6.27 -1.75 19.93
N ASN A 44 -6.80 -2.99 20.00
CA ASN A 44 -7.97 -3.48 19.26
C ASN A 44 -7.85 -3.55 17.72
N VAL A 45 -6.64 -3.48 17.15
CA VAL A 45 -6.44 -3.59 15.69
C VAL A 45 -6.98 -4.91 15.12
N GLU A 46 -6.94 -5.99 15.92
CA GLU A 46 -7.46 -7.31 15.59
C GLU A 46 -8.99 -7.35 15.44
N GLY A 47 -9.70 -6.29 15.84
CA GLY A 47 -11.11 -6.11 15.55
C GLY A 47 -11.42 -5.90 14.06
N SER A 48 -10.39 -5.66 13.23
CA SER A 48 -10.52 -5.51 11.78
C SER A 48 -9.82 -6.66 11.06
N SER A 49 -10.52 -7.31 10.13
CA SER A 49 -9.93 -8.34 9.27
C SER A 49 -9.03 -7.76 8.17
N HIS A 50 -9.25 -6.50 7.81
CA HIS A 50 -8.49 -5.80 6.79
C HIS A 50 -8.05 -4.43 7.30
N LEU A 51 -6.88 -3.99 6.85
CA LEU A 51 -6.28 -2.71 7.21
C LEU A 51 -5.94 -1.93 5.95
N ILE A 52 -6.07 -0.61 6.02
CA ILE A 52 -5.42 0.32 5.10
C ILE A 52 -4.06 0.67 5.70
N VAL A 53 -3.00 0.48 4.92
CA VAL A 53 -1.62 0.79 5.30
C VAL A 53 -1.11 1.88 4.37
N LEU A 54 -0.72 3.02 4.94
CA LEU A 54 -0.01 4.07 4.23
C LEU A 54 1.49 3.93 4.51
N TYR A 55 2.28 3.88 3.47
CA TYR A 55 3.72 3.66 3.56
C TYR A 55 4.45 4.59 2.60
N TRP A 56 5.71 4.93 2.92
CA TRP A 56 6.50 5.85 2.13
C TRP A 56 7.39 5.07 1.17
N LEU A 57 7.13 5.16 -0.13
CA LEU A 57 7.95 4.57 -1.18
C LEU A 57 9.26 5.38 -1.31
N ASP A 58 10.15 5.20 -0.35
CA ASP A 58 11.44 5.88 -0.15
C ASP A 58 12.37 5.83 -1.36
N ARG A 59 12.23 4.80 -2.21
CA ARG A 59 13.02 4.59 -3.43
C ARG A 59 12.36 5.11 -4.71
N ALA A 60 11.24 5.83 -4.59
CA ALA A 60 10.52 6.37 -5.73
C ALA A 60 11.06 7.72 -6.20
N GLU A 61 11.02 7.95 -7.51
CA GLU A 61 11.36 9.24 -8.11
C GLU A 61 10.23 10.26 -7.85
N ARG A 62 10.59 11.44 -7.33
CA ARG A 62 9.60 12.43 -6.86
C ARG A 62 9.35 13.55 -7.87
N GLY A 63 10.27 13.80 -8.78
CA GLY A 63 10.17 14.89 -9.76
C GLY A 63 9.24 14.60 -10.95
N LEU A 64 8.76 13.37 -11.10
CA LEU A 64 7.97 12.96 -12.26
C LEU A 64 6.49 13.29 -12.11
N LEU A 65 5.93 13.95 -13.14
CA LEU A 65 4.50 14.21 -13.27
C LEU A 65 3.80 13.28 -14.26
N PHE A 66 4.57 12.48 -15.00
CA PHE A 66 4.09 11.51 -15.98
C PHE A 66 4.77 10.15 -15.76
N ALA A 67 4.01 9.08 -15.97
CA ALA A 67 4.51 7.71 -15.96
C ALA A 67 3.91 6.93 -17.12
N THR A 68 4.62 5.92 -17.61
CA THR A 68 4.08 4.93 -18.56
C THR A 68 3.66 3.70 -17.77
N PRO A 69 2.35 3.46 -17.55
CA PRO A 69 1.90 2.32 -16.78
C PRO A 69 2.20 0.99 -17.50
N PRO A 70 2.31 -0.14 -16.77
CA PRO A 70 2.61 -1.43 -17.39
C PRO A 70 1.57 -1.82 -18.46
N GLY A 71 2.03 -2.19 -19.66
CA GLY A 71 1.15 -2.57 -20.78
C GLY A 71 0.60 -1.40 -21.61
N GLU A 72 0.96 -0.16 -21.29
CA GLU A 72 0.59 1.02 -22.06
C GLU A 72 1.78 1.53 -22.89
N SER A 73 1.50 2.09 -24.07
CA SER A 73 2.50 2.75 -24.91
C SER A 73 2.61 4.26 -24.67
N ALA A 74 1.58 4.88 -24.09
CA ALA A 74 1.49 6.31 -23.87
C ALA A 74 1.63 6.67 -22.38
N GLN A 75 2.30 7.79 -22.11
CA GLN A 75 2.38 8.36 -20.77
C GLN A 75 1.01 8.82 -20.26
N LYS A 76 0.82 8.73 -18.95
CA LYS A 76 -0.33 9.25 -18.21
C LYS A 76 0.17 10.12 -17.07
N GLY A 77 -0.58 11.17 -16.72
CA GLY A 77 -0.28 11.97 -15.53
C GLY A 77 -0.29 11.10 -14.27
N VAL A 78 0.69 11.25 -13.37
CA VAL A 78 0.86 10.33 -12.22
C VAL A 78 -0.37 10.24 -11.31
N PHE A 79 -1.19 11.30 -11.24
CA PHE A 79 -2.43 11.35 -10.47
C PHE A 79 -3.61 10.57 -11.08
N SER A 80 -3.55 10.19 -12.36
CA SER A 80 -4.50 9.27 -12.97
C SER A 80 -4.03 7.81 -12.92
N THR A 81 -2.97 7.54 -12.15
CA THR A 81 -2.34 6.22 -12.02
C THR A 81 -2.06 5.88 -10.56
N ARG A 82 -1.57 4.66 -10.33
CA ARG A 82 -0.98 4.23 -9.06
C ARG A 82 0.55 4.11 -9.14
N SER A 83 1.20 4.91 -10.00
CA SER A 83 2.66 4.93 -10.12
C SER A 83 3.31 5.27 -8.78
N PRO A 84 4.39 4.56 -8.38
CA PRO A 84 5.15 4.91 -7.19
C PRO A 84 5.89 6.25 -7.37
N ALA A 85 6.28 6.59 -8.61
CA ALA A 85 6.89 7.88 -8.92
C ALA A 85 5.81 8.99 -8.90
N ARG A 86 5.91 9.90 -7.93
CA ARG A 86 4.97 11.01 -7.67
C ARG A 86 5.57 11.96 -6.61
N PRO A 87 5.09 13.23 -6.52
CA PRO A 87 5.68 14.23 -5.61
C PRO A 87 5.74 13.81 -4.14
N ASN A 88 4.66 13.19 -3.65
CA ASN A 88 4.58 12.54 -2.35
C ASN A 88 4.35 11.04 -2.59
N PRO A 89 5.42 10.22 -2.54
CA PRO A 89 5.38 8.80 -2.87
C PRO A 89 4.75 7.96 -1.76
N ILE A 90 3.50 8.29 -1.44
CA ILE A 90 2.69 7.56 -0.46
C ILE A 90 2.05 6.37 -1.19
N GLY A 91 2.45 5.17 -0.78
CA GLY A 91 1.78 3.92 -1.11
C GLY A 91 0.53 3.75 -0.26
N LEU A 92 -0.48 3.10 -0.83
CA LEU A 92 -1.72 2.72 -0.16
C LEU A 92 -1.99 1.25 -0.43
N GLY A 93 -1.78 0.43 0.58
CA GLY A 93 -2.13 -0.99 0.57
C GLY A 93 -3.42 -1.22 1.35
N ILE A 94 -4.33 -2.01 0.79
CA ILE A 94 -5.37 -2.68 1.57
C ILE A 94 -4.84 -4.08 1.80
N VAL A 95 -4.73 -4.50 3.06
CA VAL A 95 -4.10 -5.78 3.43
C VAL A 95 -5.03 -6.61 4.30
N ASP A 96 -4.88 -7.92 4.22
CA ASP A 96 -5.55 -8.86 5.13
C ASP A 96 -4.71 -8.93 6.41
N LEU A 97 -5.30 -8.71 7.59
CA LEU A 97 -4.63 -8.90 8.86
C LEU A 97 -4.66 -10.41 9.20
N ILE A 98 -3.50 -11.06 9.16
CA ILE A 98 -3.39 -12.50 9.45
C ILE A 98 -3.31 -12.72 10.96
N SER A 99 -2.41 -11.98 11.62
CA SER A 99 -2.20 -12.07 13.06
C SER A 99 -1.45 -10.85 13.59
N ARG A 100 -1.46 -10.69 14.91
CA ARG A 100 -0.64 -9.73 15.65
C ARG A 100 0.18 -10.46 16.71
N SER A 101 1.44 -10.05 16.87
CA SER A 101 2.32 -10.46 17.95
C SER A 101 3.04 -9.23 18.50
N GLY A 102 2.57 -8.70 19.64
CA GLY A 102 3.09 -7.45 20.19
C GLY A 102 2.91 -6.27 19.24
N ALA A 103 4.04 -5.67 18.81
CA ALA A 103 4.09 -4.57 17.85
C ALA A 103 4.21 -5.02 16.38
N VAL A 104 4.16 -6.32 16.12
CA VAL A 104 4.30 -6.90 14.76
C VAL A 104 2.94 -7.35 14.24
N LEU A 105 2.58 -6.92 13.04
CA LEU A 105 1.39 -7.37 12.31
C LEU A 105 1.82 -8.24 11.14
N ALA A 106 1.38 -9.50 11.10
CA ALA A 106 1.51 -10.33 9.91
C ALA A 106 0.34 -10.01 8.97
N VAL A 107 0.65 -9.68 7.72
CA VAL A 107 -0.34 -9.21 6.74
C VAL A 107 -0.17 -9.86 5.37
N ARG A 108 -1.25 -9.94 4.59
CA ARG A 108 -1.23 -10.38 3.20
C ARG A 108 -1.67 -9.26 2.26
N GLY A 109 -1.07 -9.20 1.08
CA GLY A 109 -1.50 -8.28 0.02
C GLY A 109 -0.83 -6.91 0.05
N LEU A 110 0.32 -6.79 0.71
CA LEU A 110 1.18 -5.61 0.68
C LEU A 110 2.22 -5.74 -0.45
N ASP A 111 2.55 -4.65 -1.12
CA ASP A 111 3.51 -4.56 -2.24
C ASP A 111 4.70 -3.64 -1.95
N ALA A 112 5.00 -3.43 -0.67
CA ALA A 112 6.10 -2.61 -0.20
C ALA A 112 7.41 -3.42 -0.12
N LEU A 113 8.52 -2.81 -0.51
CA LEU A 113 9.85 -3.42 -0.39
C LEU A 113 10.25 -3.58 1.08
N ASP A 114 11.14 -4.52 1.36
CA ASP A 114 11.73 -4.71 2.68
C ASP A 114 12.42 -3.42 3.12
N GLY A 115 12.14 -2.99 4.35
CA GLY A 115 12.65 -1.73 4.90
C GLY A 115 11.81 -0.49 4.55
N THR A 116 10.70 -0.63 3.82
CA THR A 116 9.83 0.52 3.49
C THR A 116 9.22 1.12 4.77
N PRO A 117 9.35 2.45 5.01
CA PRO A 117 8.74 3.10 6.18
C PRO A 117 7.21 3.07 6.14
N VAL A 118 6.59 2.76 7.27
CA VAL A 118 5.13 2.86 7.46
C VAL A 118 4.79 4.22 8.05
N LEU A 119 3.77 4.87 7.52
CA LEU A 119 3.31 6.19 7.96
C LEU A 119 2.03 6.12 8.78
N ASP A 120 1.11 5.22 8.43
CA ASP A 120 -0.23 5.19 9.04
C ASP A 120 -0.89 3.83 8.84
N ILE A 121 -1.80 3.47 9.74
CA ILE A 121 -2.64 2.27 9.68
C ILE A 121 -4.06 2.65 10.06
N LYS A 122 -5.04 2.19 9.28
CA LYS A 122 -6.46 2.41 9.55
C LYS A 122 -7.25 1.11 9.39
N PRO A 123 -8.34 0.92 10.15
CA PRO A 123 -9.27 -0.16 9.87
C PRO A 123 -9.90 0.07 8.49
N TYR A 124 -10.00 -0.98 7.68
CA TYR A 124 -10.79 -0.93 6.45
C TYR A 124 -12.27 -1.02 6.80
N SER A 125 -13.08 -0.12 6.25
CA SER A 125 -14.53 -0.11 6.41
C SER A 125 -15.22 -0.19 5.04
N PRO A 126 -15.93 -1.29 4.74
CA PRO A 126 -16.69 -1.41 3.49
C PRO A 126 -17.68 -0.26 3.25
N GLU A 127 -18.20 0.37 4.31
CA GLU A 127 -19.17 1.47 4.20
C GLU A 127 -18.57 2.71 3.53
N ILE A 128 -17.28 3.00 3.75
CA ILE A 128 -16.64 4.24 3.30
C ILE A 128 -15.51 4.01 2.29
N ASP A 129 -14.88 2.84 2.33
CA ASP A 129 -13.73 2.52 1.48
C ASP A 129 -14.12 1.74 0.21
N CYS A 130 -15.36 1.23 0.15
CA CYS A 130 -15.87 0.50 -1.01
C CYS A 130 -17.00 1.27 -1.70
N ILE A 131 -16.83 1.53 -3.00
CA ILE A 131 -17.87 2.07 -3.87
C ILE A 131 -18.06 1.07 -5.01
N PRO A 132 -18.95 0.06 -4.87
CA PRO A 132 -19.10 -1.00 -5.87
C PRO A 132 -19.47 -0.49 -7.27
N ALA A 133 -20.14 0.65 -7.35
CA ALA A 133 -20.54 1.29 -8.61
C ALA A 133 -19.44 2.17 -9.23
N ALA A 134 -18.26 2.29 -8.60
CA ALA A 134 -17.18 3.10 -9.13
C ALA A 134 -16.75 2.61 -10.51
N THR A 135 -16.58 3.54 -11.44
CA THR A 135 -15.93 3.25 -12.72
C THR A 135 -14.44 3.51 -12.56
N GLY A 136 -13.60 2.68 -13.18
CA GLY A 136 -12.17 2.96 -13.20
C GLY A 136 -11.78 3.91 -14.31
N GLY A 137 -10.62 4.53 -14.15
CA GLY A 137 -9.98 5.29 -15.23
C GLY A 137 -9.61 4.41 -16.42
N TRP A 138 -8.66 4.87 -17.24
CA TRP A 138 -8.21 4.26 -18.51
C TRP A 138 -7.88 2.75 -18.51
N ARG A 139 -7.88 2.08 -17.36
CA ARG A 139 -7.50 0.67 -17.17
C ARG A 139 -8.65 -0.27 -16.79
N ILE A 140 -9.83 0.24 -16.40
CA ILE A 140 -11.00 -0.61 -16.17
C ILE A 140 -11.86 -0.54 -17.44
N LYS A 141 -11.63 -1.48 -18.35
CA LYS A 141 -12.59 -1.71 -19.43
C LYS A 141 -13.86 -2.24 -18.77
N ARG A 142 -15.02 -1.62 -19.04
CA ARG A 142 -16.31 -2.27 -18.78
C ARG A 142 -16.30 -3.58 -19.57
N GLU A 143 -16.56 -4.70 -18.91
CA GLU A 143 -17.12 -5.83 -19.65
C GLU A 143 -18.46 -5.34 -20.21
N GLU A 144 -18.57 -5.32 -21.54
CA GLU A 144 -19.86 -5.21 -22.20
C GLU A 144 -20.67 -6.44 -21.78
N ARG A 145 -21.75 -6.19 -21.05
CA ARG A 145 -22.79 -7.19 -20.78
C ARG A 145 -23.52 -7.55 -22.06
#